data_AF-A0A3E4WHA6-F1
#
_entry.id   AF-A0A3E4WHA6-F1
#
_cell.length_a   1.000
_cell.length_b   1.000
_cell.length_c   1.000
_cell.angle_alpha   90.00
_cell.angle_beta   90.00
_cell.angle_gamma   90.00
#
_symmetry.space_group_name_H-M   'P 1'
#
loop_
_entity.id
_entity.type
_entity.pdbx_description
1 polymer ?
#
loop_
_entity_poly.entity_id
_entity_poly.type
_entity_poly.pdbx_seq_one_letter_code
_entity_poly.pdbx_strand_id
1 'polypeptide(L)'
;METKEITKTIYIANDGKEFLTEEECKEHETYVKEILRNISYFCIRCNPDLTETGCYMHRIYAAVLSKNGLFSEEIAFQWALKKFGSYLGESVMGYGFQPRFSVSEVSKEEYEECPATIWGGTPLKSEKIFLSPKSVEGFPENIDYMKEWGFK
;
A
#
# COMPACT_ATOMS: atom_id res chain seq x y z
N MET A 1 8.06 -16.14 -53.24
CA MET A 1 7.84 -15.58 -51.88
C MET A 1 6.66 -16.35 -51.32
N GLU A 2 6.88 -17.15 -50.28
CA GLU A 2 5.80 -17.91 -49.65
C GLU A 2 5.27 -17.12 -48.45
N THR A 3 3.96 -16.90 -48.43
CA THR A 3 3.26 -16.20 -47.35
C THR A 3 2.56 -17.24 -46.49
N LYS A 4 2.80 -17.23 -45.18
CA LYS A 4 2.17 -18.14 -44.22
C LYS A 4 1.36 -17.31 -43.23
N GLU A 5 0.04 -17.44 -43.28
CA GLU A 5 -0.85 -16.82 -42.30
C GLU A 5 -0.99 -17.72 -41.07
N ILE A 6 -0.86 -17.14 -39.88
CA ILE A 6 -1.02 -17.84 -38.61
C ILE A 6 -2.23 -17.22 -37.90
N THR A 7 -3.27 -18.01 -37.70
CA THR A 7 -4.40 -17.64 -36.84
C THR A 7 -4.05 -17.98 -35.40
N LYS A 8 -4.11 -17.00 -34.49
CA LYS A 8 -3.89 -17.20 -33.05
C LYS A 8 -5.15 -16.84 -32.28
N THR A 9 -5.53 -17.70 -31.34
CA THR A 9 -6.56 -17.37 -30.35
C THR A 9 -5.91 -16.58 -29.23
N ILE A 10 -6.54 -15.47 -28.85
CA ILE A 10 -6.12 -14.63 -27.72
C ILE A 10 -7.23 -14.73 -26.67
N TYR A 11 -6.84 -15.00 -25.43
CA TYR A 11 -7.73 -15.02 -24.28
C TYR A 11 -7.64 -13.67 -23.58
N ILE A 12 -8.78 -13.04 -23.32
CA ILE A 12 -8.85 -11.72 -22.70
C ILE A 12 -9.42 -11.90 -21.29
N ALA A 13 -8.66 -11.52 -20.27
CA ALA A 13 -9.12 -11.55 -18.89
C ALA A 13 -10.14 -10.43 -18.63
N ASN A 14 -10.88 -10.54 -17.52
CA ASN A 14 -11.88 -9.55 -17.11
C ASN A 14 -11.34 -8.12 -16.94
N ASP A 15 -10.02 -7.95 -16.74
CA ASP A 15 -9.34 -6.65 -16.65
C ASP A 15 -8.80 -6.14 -18.00
N GLY A 16 -9.07 -6.87 -19.09
CA GLY A 16 -8.66 -6.52 -20.45
C GLY A 16 -7.25 -7.01 -20.83
N LYS A 17 -6.55 -7.74 -19.95
CA LYS A 17 -5.21 -8.27 -20.25
C LYS A 17 -5.30 -9.48 -21.18
N GLU A 18 -4.43 -9.51 -22.19
CA GLU A 18 -4.41 -10.55 -23.23
C GLU A 18 -3.39 -11.65 -22.90
N PHE A 19 -3.80 -12.90 -23.15
CA PHE A 19 -3.02 -14.12 -22.91
C PHE A 19 -3.08 -15.04 -24.13
N LEU A 20 -2.03 -15.85 -24.31
CA LEU A 20 -1.94 -16.79 -25.43
C LEU A 20 -2.55 -18.16 -25.10
N THR A 21 -2.76 -18.45 -23.82
CA THR A 21 -3.36 -19.70 -23.35
C THR A 21 -4.52 -19.42 -22.39
N GLU A 22 -5.46 -20.38 -22.31
CA GLU A 22 -6.62 -20.27 -21.41
C GLU A 22 -6.20 -20.43 -19.95
N GLU A 23 -5.22 -21.30 -19.70
CA GLU A 23 -4.68 -21.58 -18.37
C GLU A 23 -4.05 -20.33 -17.75
N GLU A 24 -3.17 -19.63 -18.46
CA GLU A 24 -2.55 -18.38 -17.98
C GLU A 24 -3.60 -17.30 -17.70
N CYS A 25 -4.63 -17.22 -18.54
CA CYS A 25 -5.76 -16.30 -18.33
C CYS A 25 -6.50 -16.62 -17.02
N LYS A 26 -6.86 -17.89 -16.79
CA LYS A 26 -7.55 -18.34 -15.57
C LYS A 26 -6.70 -18.16 -14.31
N GLU A 27 -5.40 -18.41 -14.39
CA GLU A 27 -4.46 -18.19 -13.29
C GLU A 27 -4.42 -16.71 -12.92
N HIS A 28 -4.33 -15.81 -13.91
CA HIS A 28 -4.37 -14.37 -13.69
C HIS A 28 -5.70 -13.92 -13.08
N GLU A 29 -6.85 -14.40 -13.57
CA GLU A 29 -8.15 -14.05 -13.00
C GLU A 29 -8.29 -14.50 -11.54
N THR A 30 -7.79 -15.69 -11.22
CA THR A 30 -7.77 -16.21 -9.85
C THR A 30 -6.87 -15.34 -8.98
N TYR A 31 -5.68 -14.98 -9.46
CA TYR A 31 -4.76 -14.09 -8.76
C TYR A 31 -5.38 -12.71 -8.50
N VAL A 32 -6.02 -12.11 -9.50
CA VAL A 32 -6.71 -10.81 -9.35
C VAL A 32 -7.82 -10.93 -8.30
N LYS A 33 -8.64 -11.98 -8.38
CA LYS A 33 -9.80 -12.17 -7.49
C LYS A 33 -9.40 -12.47 -6.04
N GLU A 34 -8.37 -13.28 -5.84
CA GLU A 34 -7.96 -13.76 -4.52
C GLU A 34 -6.94 -12.85 -3.84
N ILE A 35 -6.09 -12.17 -4.63
CA ILE A 35 -4.99 -11.35 -4.09
C ILE A 35 -5.31 -9.87 -4.29
N LEU A 36 -5.37 -9.40 -5.53
CA LEU A 36 -5.41 -7.96 -5.80
C LEU A 36 -6.67 -7.28 -5.25
N ARG A 37 -7.82 -7.96 -5.30
CA ARG A 37 -9.08 -7.44 -4.70
C ARG A 37 -9.03 -7.30 -3.18
N ASN A 38 -8.11 -8.01 -2.53
CA ASN A 38 -7.96 -8.00 -1.07
C ASN A 38 -6.82 -7.07 -0.62
N ILE A 39 -6.27 -6.27 -1.54
CA ILE A 39 -5.28 -5.24 -1.22
C ILE A 39 -5.99 -3.89 -1.07
N SER A 40 -5.90 -3.31 0.11
CA SER A 40 -6.33 -1.95 0.40
C SER A 40 -5.12 -1.01 0.49
N TYR A 41 -5.30 0.27 0.19
CA TYR A 41 -4.20 1.24 0.15
C TYR A 41 -4.44 2.35 1.16
N PHE A 42 -3.40 2.72 1.90
CA PHE A 42 -3.47 3.74 2.95
C PHE A 42 -2.30 4.72 2.86
N CYS A 43 -2.55 5.96 3.26
CA CYS A 43 -1.54 6.95 3.52
C CYS A 43 -1.40 7.14 5.03
N ILE A 44 -0.21 6.84 5.55
CA ILE A 44 0.17 7.07 6.94
C ILE A 44 0.94 8.38 6.97
N ARG A 45 0.30 9.42 7.50
CA ARG A 45 0.94 10.72 7.72
C ARG A 45 1.58 10.70 9.09
N CYS A 46 2.83 11.12 9.21
CA CYS A 46 3.60 11.01 10.44
C CYS A 46 4.64 12.14 10.57
N ASN A 47 5.39 12.12 11.67
CA ASN A 47 6.39 13.12 12.03
C ASN A 47 5.78 14.53 12.04
N PRO A 48 4.86 14.82 12.99
CA PRO A 48 4.29 16.14 13.11
C PRO A 48 5.38 17.17 13.43
N ASP A 49 5.28 18.34 12.80
CA ASP A 49 6.12 19.48 13.12
C ASP A 49 5.79 19.97 14.54
N LEU A 50 6.69 19.68 15.48
CA LEU A 50 6.53 20.10 16.88
C LEU A 50 6.99 21.55 17.12
N THR A 51 7.49 22.25 16.11
CA THR A 51 8.04 23.59 16.28
C THR A 51 6.98 24.66 16.04
N GLU A 52 6.21 24.56 14.95
CA GLU A 52 5.32 25.65 14.54
C GLU A 52 3.86 25.22 14.35
N THR A 53 3.61 24.09 13.69
CA THR A 53 2.26 23.85 13.10
C THR A 53 1.53 22.62 13.62
N GLY A 54 2.25 21.58 14.06
CA GLY A 54 1.69 20.25 14.34
C GLY A 54 1.35 19.44 13.09
N CYS A 55 1.61 19.97 11.89
CA CYS A 55 1.32 19.28 10.64
C CYS A 55 2.28 18.12 10.40
N TYR A 56 1.78 17.00 9.89
CA TYR A 56 2.60 15.86 9.49
C TYR A 56 3.53 16.22 8.32
N MET A 57 4.83 16.04 8.52
CA MET A 57 5.84 16.37 7.53
C MET A 57 6.22 15.18 6.63
N HIS A 58 5.79 13.96 6.98
CA HIS A 58 6.15 12.75 6.25
C HIS A 58 4.94 11.88 5.91
N ARG A 59 5.03 11.16 4.79
CA ARG A 59 4.00 10.23 4.31
C ARG A 59 4.60 8.87 3.98
N ILE A 60 3.92 7.84 4.43
CA ILE A 60 4.21 6.44 4.12
C ILE A 60 2.96 5.84 3.48
N TYR A 61 3.08 5.46 2.22
CA TYR A 61 2.03 4.79 1.46
C TYR A 61 2.12 3.28 1.71
N ALA A 62 1.06 2.69 2.25
CA ALA A 62 1.00 1.29 2.63
C ALA A 62 -0.05 0.57 1.79
N ALA A 63 0.37 -0.45 1.06
CA ALA A 63 -0.53 -1.45 0.51
C ALA A 63 -0.67 -2.59 1.53
N VAL A 64 -1.90 -3.03 1.79
CA VAL A 64 -2.20 -4.01 2.84
C VAL A 64 -2.95 -5.17 2.23
N LEU A 65 -2.30 -6.34 2.17
CA LEU A 65 -2.98 -7.60 1.85
C LEU A 65 -3.56 -8.17 3.14
N SER A 66 -4.88 -8.19 3.23
CA SER A 66 -5.61 -8.76 4.36
C SER A 66 -6.55 -9.87 3.89
N LYS A 67 -6.89 -10.79 4.78
CA LYS A 67 -7.82 -11.88 4.44
C LYS A 67 -9.20 -11.30 4.15
N ASN A 68 -9.70 -11.50 2.94
CA ASN A 68 -10.98 -10.97 2.46
C ASN A 68 -11.09 -9.43 2.50
N GLY A 69 -9.97 -8.70 2.50
CA GLY A 69 -9.98 -7.24 2.62
C GLY A 69 -10.41 -6.72 4.00
N LEU A 70 -10.53 -7.59 5.00
CA LEU A 70 -10.99 -7.21 6.34
C LEU A 70 -9.84 -6.72 7.21
N PHE A 71 -10.14 -5.74 8.05
CA PHE A 71 -9.22 -5.14 9.02
C PHE A 71 -7.96 -4.49 8.42
N SER A 72 -8.00 -4.13 7.13
CA SER A 72 -6.84 -3.56 6.45
C SER A 72 -6.40 -2.22 7.07
N GLU A 73 -7.36 -1.40 7.51
CA GLU A 73 -7.09 -0.14 8.21
C GLU A 73 -6.46 -0.39 9.58
N GLU A 74 -6.98 -1.33 10.35
CA GLU A 74 -6.45 -1.71 11.66
C GLU A 74 -5.05 -2.31 11.55
N ILE A 75 -4.76 -3.07 10.50
CA ILE A 75 -3.41 -3.58 10.21
C ILE A 75 -2.46 -2.42 9.91
N ALA A 76 -2.85 -1.47 9.05
CA ALA A 76 -2.04 -0.28 8.77
C ALA A 76 -1.80 0.56 10.03
N PHE A 77 -2.84 0.76 10.84
CA PHE A 77 -2.79 1.48 12.11
C PHE A 77 -1.88 0.77 13.11
N GLN A 78 -2.01 -0.54 13.26
CA GLN A 78 -1.20 -1.34 14.19
C GLN A 78 0.27 -1.35 13.79
N TRP A 79 0.56 -1.42 12.48
CA TRP A 79 1.92 -1.27 11.97
C TRP A 79 2.49 0.11 12.32
N ALA A 80 1.73 1.19 12.08
CA ALA A 80 2.16 2.54 12.42
C ALA A 80 2.37 2.70 13.93
N LEU A 81 1.48 2.17 14.76
CA LEU A 81 1.60 2.19 16.21
C LEU A 81 2.89 1.50 16.68
N LYS A 82 3.22 0.33 16.11
CA LYS A 82 4.48 -0.38 16.41
C LYS A 82 5.71 0.39 15.92
N LYS A 83 5.64 1.01 14.74
CA LYS A 83 6.74 1.78 14.15
C LYS A 83 7.06 3.04 14.95
N PHE A 84 6.04 3.77 15.38
CA PHE A 84 6.19 5.06 16.08
C PHE A 84 6.13 4.94 17.61
N GLY A 85 5.80 3.77 18.15
CA GLY A 85 5.79 3.43 19.57
C GLY A 85 4.54 3.85 20.34
N SER A 86 3.95 5.01 20.02
CA SER A 86 2.71 5.50 20.65
C SER A 86 1.83 6.24 19.64
N TYR A 87 0.51 6.21 19.87
CA TYR A 87 -0.42 6.99 19.06
C TYR A 87 -0.38 8.47 19.42
N LEU A 88 -0.49 8.80 20.71
CA LEU A 88 -0.35 10.17 21.20
C LEU A 88 1.11 10.48 21.57
N GLY A 89 1.51 11.73 21.35
CA GLY A 89 2.79 12.29 21.74
C GLY A 89 2.65 13.76 22.10
N GLU A 90 3.79 14.40 22.39
CA GLU A 90 3.84 15.83 22.64
C GLU A 90 3.33 16.62 21.43
N SER A 91 2.60 17.69 21.72
CA SER A 91 2.16 18.65 20.72
C SER A 91 3.18 19.78 20.54
N VAL A 92 2.85 20.76 19.70
CA VAL A 92 3.69 21.91 19.35
C VAL A 92 4.27 22.57 20.60
N MET A 93 5.60 22.72 20.63
CA MET A 93 6.38 23.30 21.71
C MET A 93 6.14 22.65 23.09
N GLY A 94 5.66 21.39 23.12
CA GLY A 94 5.33 20.66 24.35
C GLY A 94 3.96 21.00 24.95
N TYR A 95 3.11 21.79 24.27
CA TYR A 95 1.81 22.20 24.79
C TYR A 95 0.69 21.24 24.41
N GLY A 96 0.42 20.27 25.28
CA GLY A 96 -0.68 19.32 25.14
C GLY A 96 -0.29 18.07 24.34
N PHE A 97 -1.30 17.36 23.83
CA PHE A 97 -1.11 16.11 23.08
C PHE A 97 -1.65 16.22 21.68
N GLN A 98 -0.97 15.56 20.74
CA GLN A 98 -1.47 15.33 19.39
C GLN A 98 -1.12 13.91 18.92
N PRO A 99 -1.82 13.38 17.92
CA PRO A 99 -1.42 12.11 17.33
C PRO A 99 -0.06 12.22 16.62
N ARG A 100 0.78 11.19 16.78
CA ARG A 100 2.09 11.09 16.11
C ARG A 100 1.96 10.66 14.66
N PHE A 101 0.84 10.04 14.32
CA PHE A 101 0.49 9.65 12.97
C PHE A 101 -1.04 9.65 12.78
N SER A 102 -1.46 9.71 11.52
CA SER A 102 -2.82 9.43 11.10
C SER A 102 -2.81 8.43 9.95
N VAL A 103 -3.81 7.56 9.90
CA VAL A 103 -4.03 6.62 8.80
C VAL A 103 -5.28 7.05 8.04
N SER A 104 -5.21 7.06 6.72
CA SER A 104 -6.36 7.34 5.86
C SER A 104 -6.30 6.46 4.62
N GLU A 105 -7.42 5.89 4.21
CA GLU A 105 -7.53 5.16 2.95
C GLU A 105 -7.23 6.09 1.75
N VAL A 106 -6.56 5.56 0.74
CA VAL A 106 -6.23 6.25 -0.51
C VAL A 106 -6.48 5.34 -1.69
N SER A 107 -6.49 5.90 -2.91
CA SER A 107 -6.64 5.08 -4.10
C SER A 107 -5.34 4.34 -4.44
N LYS A 108 -5.45 3.30 -5.27
CA LYS A 108 -4.28 2.60 -5.82
C LYS A 108 -3.39 3.58 -6.59
N GLU A 109 -3.99 4.48 -7.35
CA GLU A 109 -3.27 5.47 -8.15
C GLU A 109 -2.42 6.38 -7.26
N GLU A 110 -2.97 6.87 -6.14
CA GLU A 110 -2.19 7.69 -5.20
C GLU A 110 -1.06 6.89 -4.54
N TYR A 111 -1.31 5.62 -4.17
CA TYR A 111 -0.25 4.73 -3.71
C TYR A 111 0.84 4.56 -4.77
N GLU A 112 0.47 4.42 -6.04
CA GLU A 112 1.44 4.23 -7.12
C GLU A 112 2.24 5.49 -7.43
N GLU A 113 1.59 6.65 -7.44
CA GLU A 113 2.25 7.96 -7.62
C GLU A 113 3.18 8.29 -6.44
N CYS A 114 2.82 7.88 -5.22
CA CYS A 114 3.57 8.14 -3.98
C CYS A 114 4.05 9.60 -3.89
N PRO A 115 3.11 10.56 -3.90
CA PRO A 115 3.46 11.97 -3.99
C PRO A 115 4.27 12.42 -2.77
N ALA A 116 5.27 13.26 -3.01
CA ALA A 116 6.07 13.87 -1.96
C ALA A 116 5.23 14.80 -1.07
N THR A 117 5.64 14.96 0.19
CA THR A 117 5.09 16.02 1.04
C THR A 117 5.83 17.32 0.74
N ILE A 118 5.11 18.38 0.37
CA ILE A 118 5.72 19.69 0.14
C ILE A 118 5.69 20.46 1.45
N TRP A 119 6.88 20.74 2.00
CA TRP A 119 7.04 21.54 3.22
C TRP A 119 7.93 22.75 2.95
N GLY A 120 7.41 23.97 3.15
CA GLY A 120 8.18 25.20 2.89
C GLY A 120 8.75 25.30 1.47
N GLY A 121 8.08 24.69 0.48
CA GLY A 121 8.54 24.62 -0.91
C GLY A 121 9.55 23.49 -1.21
N THR A 122 9.97 22.71 -0.20
CA THR A 122 10.87 21.57 -0.38
C THR A 122 10.08 20.27 -0.48
N PRO A 123 10.27 19.44 -1.52
CA PRO A 123 9.65 18.12 -1.63
C PRO A 123 10.39 17.11 -0.73
N LEU A 124 9.67 16.58 0.26
CA LEU A 124 10.10 15.49 1.12
C LEU A 124 9.62 14.17 0.53
N LYS A 125 10.56 13.27 0.23
CA LYS A 125 10.29 12.00 -0.43
C LYS A 125 9.43 11.10 0.46
N SER A 126 8.31 10.62 -0.08
CA SER A 126 7.44 9.64 0.58
C SER A 126 7.96 8.22 0.41
N GLU A 127 7.53 7.32 1.30
CA GLU A 127 7.91 5.91 1.29
C GLU A 127 6.76 5.03 0.81
N LYS A 128 7.07 3.90 0.16
CA LYS A 128 6.10 2.84 -0.12
C LYS A 128 6.45 1.60 0.69
N ILE A 129 5.45 1.01 1.32
CA ILE A 129 5.57 -0.29 2.00
C ILE A 129 4.47 -1.24 1.53
N PHE A 130 4.70 -2.52 1.78
CA PHE A 130 3.71 -3.56 1.52
C PHE A 130 3.55 -4.44 2.77
N LEU A 131 2.40 -4.36 3.43
CA LEU A 131 2.05 -5.17 4.59
C LEU A 131 1.33 -6.41 4.09
N SER A 132 2.04 -7.55 4.09
CA SER A 132 1.48 -8.78 3.56
C SER A 132 2.19 -10.02 4.14
N PRO A 133 1.46 -11.09 4.48
CA PRO A 133 2.04 -12.37 4.89
C PRO A 133 2.81 -13.09 3.78
N LYS A 134 2.68 -12.64 2.53
CA LYS A 134 3.34 -13.25 1.36
C LYS A 134 3.80 -12.20 0.35
N SER A 135 4.82 -12.54 -0.43
CA SER A 135 5.26 -11.70 -1.54
C SER A 135 4.22 -11.72 -2.68
N VAL A 136 4.06 -10.57 -3.34
CA VAL A 136 3.10 -10.36 -4.42
C VAL A 136 3.82 -9.57 -5.51
N GLU A 137 3.74 -10.02 -6.75
CA GLU A 137 4.42 -9.37 -7.87
C GLU A 137 3.89 -7.95 -8.09
N GLY A 138 4.79 -7.00 -8.35
CA GLY A 138 4.46 -5.58 -8.55
C GLY A 138 4.48 -4.74 -7.27
N PHE A 139 4.66 -5.35 -6.10
CA PHE A 139 4.80 -4.64 -4.83
C PHE A 139 6.25 -4.65 -4.31
N PRO A 140 6.62 -3.72 -3.41
CA PRO A 140 7.88 -3.78 -2.67
C PRO A 140 8.03 -5.09 -1.87
N GLU A 141 9.22 -5.31 -1.32
CA GLU A 141 9.47 -6.41 -0.37
C GLU A 141 8.43 -6.37 0.77
N ASN A 142 7.78 -7.51 1.02
CA ASN A 142 6.66 -7.58 1.93
C ASN A 142 7.13 -7.60 3.39
N ILE A 143 6.47 -6.80 4.22
CA ILE A 143 6.53 -6.87 5.67
C ILE A 143 5.48 -7.91 6.10
N ASP A 144 5.96 -9.08 6.51
CA ASP A 144 5.11 -10.16 7.03
C ASP A 144 4.63 -9.82 8.44
N TYR A 145 3.57 -9.00 8.51
CA TYR A 145 3.00 -8.55 9.78
C TYR A 145 2.46 -9.70 10.64
N MET A 146 2.05 -10.82 10.03
CA MET A 146 1.58 -11.99 10.78
C MET A 146 2.74 -12.59 11.56
N LYS A 147 3.86 -12.83 10.88
CA LYS A 147 5.09 -13.34 11.51
C LYS A 147 5.70 -12.34 12.49
N GLU A 148 5.81 -11.06 12.11
CA GLU A 148 6.40 -10.02 12.95
C GLU A 148 5.62 -9.80 14.26
N TRP A 149 4.30 -9.99 14.23
CA TRP A 149 3.46 -9.78 15.41
C TRP A 149 3.18 -11.07 16.19
N GLY A 150 3.72 -12.21 15.75
CA GLY A 150 3.62 -13.49 16.45
C GLY A 150 2.29 -14.23 16.24
N PHE A 151 1.56 -13.92 15.18
CA PHE A 151 0.38 -14.68 14.77
C PHE A 151 0.77 -15.93 13.97
N LYS A 152 -0.07 -16.96 14.05
CA LYS A 152 0.11 -18.25 13.37
C LYS A 152 -0.84 -18.36 12.19
#